data_AF-A0A941SZ76-F1
#
_entry.id   AF-A0A941SZ76-F1
#
_cell.length_a   1.000
_cell.length_b   1.000
_cell.length_c   1.000
_cell.angle_alpha   90.00
_cell.angle_beta   90.00
_cell.angle_gamma   90.00
#
_symmetry.space_group_name_H-M   'P 1'
#
loop_
_entity.id
_entity.type
_entity.pdbx_description
1 polymer ?
#
loop_
_entity_poly.entity_id
_entity_poly.type
_entity_poly.pdbx_seq_one_letter_code
_entity_poly.pdbx_strand_id
1 'polypeptide(L)'
;MRSRRPIEDVIAELRAWQRTAGLSHEEIANGAEVDISSVYRLFADDQDRSRYGSALKAVCKFAEIAIAGHQRATDVPPVVREAVLRTWDGTAEHANRLASAITAVGELIRQAVSSK
;
A
#
# COMPACT_ATOMS: atom_id res chain seq x y z
N MET A 1 11.91 -10.34 2.37
CA MET A 1 12.16 -8.90 2.08
C MET A 1 10.83 -8.28 1.67
N ARG A 2 10.35 -7.23 2.35
CA ARG A 2 9.14 -6.50 1.91
C ARG A 2 9.47 -5.76 0.61
N SER A 3 8.82 -6.13 -0.49
CA SER A 3 8.98 -5.41 -1.76
C SER A 3 8.46 -3.98 -1.58
N ARG A 4 9.29 -2.97 -1.84
CA ARG A 4 8.86 -1.56 -1.78
C ARG A 4 8.05 -1.26 -3.04
N ARG A 5 6.97 -0.49 -2.91
CA ARG A 5 6.24 0.00 -4.09
C ARG A 5 7.20 0.81 -4.98
N PRO A 6 7.04 0.78 -6.31
CA PRO A 6 7.71 1.74 -7.18
C PRO A 6 7.43 3.16 -6.68
N ILE A 7 8.47 3.99 -6.55
CA ILE A 7 8.34 5.35 -6.01
C ILE A 7 7.41 6.21 -6.89
N GLU A 8 7.38 5.93 -8.19
CA GLU A 8 6.49 6.54 -9.18
C GLU A 8 5.02 6.33 -8.82
N ASP A 9 4.62 5.10 -8.47
CA ASP A 9 3.24 4.76 -8.09
C ASP A 9 2.81 5.52 -6.82
N VAL A 10 3.72 5.65 -5.85
CA VAL A 10 3.47 6.37 -4.59
C VAL A 10 3.31 7.88 -4.84
N ILE A 11 4.16 8.46 -5.68
CA ILE A 11 4.08 9.89 -6.04
C ILE A 11 2.81 10.17 -6.85
N ALA A 12 2.42 9.29 -7.78
CA ALA A 12 1.19 9.43 -8.54
C ALA A 12 -0.05 9.41 -7.64
N GLU A 13 -0.08 8.48 -6.67
CA GLU A 13 -1.15 8.40 -5.67
C GLU A 13 -1.19 9.65 -4.78
N LEU A 14 -0.04 10.14 -4.31
CA LEU A 14 0.05 11.39 -3.56
C LEU A 14 -0.50 12.59 -4.33
N ARG A 15 -0.23 12.69 -5.63
CA ARG A 15 -0.76 13.75 -6.50
C ARG A 15 -2.26 13.63 -6.72
N ALA A 16 -2.78 12.41 -6.79
CA ALA A 16 -4.23 12.18 -6.86
C ALA A 16 -4.90 12.57 -5.53
N TRP A 17 -4.30 12.18 -4.40
CA TRP A 17 -4.76 12.55 -3.07
C TRP A 17 -4.78 14.06 -2.86
N GLN A 18 -3.68 14.77 -3.17
CA GLN A 18 -3.62 16.24 -3.05
C GLN A 18 -4.78 16.91 -3.81
N ARG A 19 -4.99 16.51 -5.08
CA ARG A 19 -6.06 17.07 -5.92
C ARG A 19 -7.45 16.78 -5.37
N THR A 20 -7.65 15.61 -4.77
CA THR A 20 -8.94 15.20 -4.19
C THR A 20 -9.21 15.91 -2.88
N ALA A 21 -8.19 16.06 -2.03
CA ALA A 21 -8.28 16.72 -0.74
C ALA A 21 -8.33 18.26 -0.85
N GLY A 22 -7.91 18.82 -2.00
CA GLY A 22 -7.89 20.27 -2.22
C GLY A 22 -6.85 21.01 -1.36
N LEU A 23 -5.86 20.30 -0.83
CA LEU A 23 -4.86 20.87 0.07
C LEU A 23 -3.73 21.58 -0.68
N SER A 24 -3.36 22.74 -0.16
CA SER A 24 -2.15 23.47 -0.56
C SER A 24 -0.88 22.78 -0.07
N HIS A 25 0.26 23.13 -0.67
CA HIS A 25 1.56 22.60 -0.22
C HIS A 25 1.90 23.03 1.22
N GLU A 26 1.42 24.20 1.67
CA GLU A 26 1.60 24.67 3.06
C GLU A 26 0.82 23.80 4.04
N GLU A 27 -0.43 23.47 3.73
CA GLU A 27 -1.25 22.58 4.57
C GLU A 27 -0.64 21.18 4.66
N ILE A 28 -0.08 20.68 3.56
CA ILE A 28 0.62 19.39 3.53
C ILE A 28 1.90 19.46 4.36
N ALA A 29 2.69 20.53 4.24
CA ALA A 29 3.93 20.71 5.00
C ALA A 29 3.65 20.75 6.51
N ASN A 30 2.63 21.52 6.92
CA ASN A 30 2.20 21.64 8.30
C ASN A 30 1.66 20.31 8.84
N GLY A 31 0.77 19.64 8.10
CA GLY A 31 0.17 18.37 8.52
C GLY A 31 1.16 17.21 8.58
N ALA A 32 2.18 17.21 7.72
CA ALA A 32 3.23 16.20 7.71
C ALA A 32 4.45 16.57 8.58
N GLU A 33 4.46 17.74 9.22
CA GLU A 33 5.56 18.27 10.02
C GLU A 33 6.91 18.28 9.26
N VAL A 34 6.88 18.76 8.01
CA VAL A 34 8.08 18.86 7.16
C VAL A 34 8.26 20.28 6.60
N ASP A 35 9.48 20.60 6.22
CA ASP A 35 9.77 21.88 5.55
C ASP A 35 9.03 21.99 4.21
N ILE A 36 8.45 23.17 3.94
CA ILE A 36 7.70 23.44 2.72
C ILE A 36 8.53 23.21 1.45
N SER A 37 9.84 23.47 1.48
CA SER A 37 10.74 23.21 0.35
C SER A 37 10.84 21.72 0.05
N SER A 38 10.70 20.86 1.06
CA SER A 38 10.68 19.41 0.87
C SER A 38 9.41 18.96 0.15
N VAL A 39 8.27 19.60 0.44
CA VAL A 39 6.99 19.37 -0.26
C VAL A 39 7.10 19.83 -1.71
N TYR A 40 7.55 21.06 -1.98
CA TYR A 40 7.75 21.54 -3.36
C TYR A 40 8.66 20.62 -4.17
N ARG A 41 9.77 20.15 -3.59
CA ARG A 41 10.66 19.20 -4.27
C ARG A 41 10.02 17.85 -4.51
N LEU A 42 9.12 17.39 -3.63
CA LEU A 42 8.43 16.11 -3.77
C LEU A 42 7.39 16.13 -4.90
N PHE A 43 6.73 17.27 -5.08
CA PHE A 43 5.70 17.47 -6.12
C PHE A 43 6.26 18.03 -7.44
N ALA A 44 7.56 18.32 -7.52
CA ALA A 44 8.24 18.66 -8.76
C ALA A 44 8.46 17.41 -9.65
N ASP A 45 8.40 17.57 -10.97
CA ASP A 45 8.49 16.44 -11.92
C ASP A 45 9.91 15.90 -12.16
N ASP A 46 10.95 16.69 -11.86
CA ASP A 46 12.30 16.51 -12.42
C ASP A 46 13.43 16.47 -11.38
N GLN A 47 13.27 15.72 -10.28
CA GLN A 47 14.34 15.59 -9.29
C GLN A 47 14.67 14.14 -8.93
N ASP A 48 15.94 13.93 -8.59
CA ASP A 48 16.53 12.66 -8.19
C ASP A 48 15.77 12.06 -6.99
N ARG A 49 14.96 11.04 -7.31
CA ARG A 49 13.98 10.44 -6.40
C ARG A 49 14.61 9.61 -5.27
N SER A 50 15.93 9.39 -5.33
CA SER A 50 16.69 8.69 -4.30
C SER A 50 16.75 9.45 -2.97
N ARG A 51 16.56 10.78 -2.96
CA ARG A 51 16.77 11.63 -1.78
C ARG A 51 15.52 11.93 -0.95
N TYR A 52 14.32 11.52 -1.38
CA TYR A 52 13.06 11.87 -0.70
C TYR A 52 12.74 11.05 0.56
N GLY A 53 13.68 10.23 1.04
CA GLY A 53 13.39 9.15 1.98
C GLY A 53 12.68 9.54 3.27
N SER A 54 12.89 10.74 3.83
CA SER A 54 12.21 11.21 5.05
C SER A 54 10.92 11.98 4.74
N ALA A 55 10.99 12.97 3.84
CA ALA A 55 9.85 13.80 3.47
C ALA A 55 8.72 12.99 2.83
N LEU A 56 9.04 12.07 1.92
CA LEU A 56 8.05 11.16 1.32
C LEU A 56 7.35 10.32 2.39
N LYS A 57 8.09 9.82 3.38
CA LYS A 57 7.51 9.03 4.49
C LYS A 57 6.57 9.85 5.35
N ALA A 58 6.97 11.06 5.71
CA ALA A 58 6.15 11.94 6.53
C ALA A 58 4.85 12.33 5.80
N VAL A 59 4.95 12.75 4.54
CA VAL A 59 3.79 13.12 3.73
C VAL A 59 2.87 11.92 3.45
N CYS A 60 3.43 10.73 3.14
CA CYS A 60 2.61 9.53 2.97
C CYS A 60 1.93 9.10 4.29
N LYS A 61 2.60 9.27 5.44
CA LYS A 61 1.99 8.99 6.74
C LYS A 61 0.81 9.93 7.00
N PHE A 62 0.97 11.22 6.70
CA PHE A 62 -0.10 12.20 6.81
C PHE A 62 -1.27 11.89 5.86
N ALA A 63 -0.99 11.47 4.64
CA ALA A 63 -1.98 11.08 3.64
C ALA A 63 -2.54 9.66 3.84
N GLU A 64 -2.10 8.93 4.87
CA GLU A 64 -2.41 7.50 5.09
C GLU A 64 -2.10 6.57 3.91
N ILE A 65 -1.13 6.96 3.06
CA ILE A 65 -0.68 6.19 1.90
C ILE A 65 0.43 5.21 2.32
N ALA A 66 0.22 3.92 2.05
CA ALA A 66 1.21 2.89 2.32
C ALA A 66 2.38 2.96 1.33
N ILE A 67 3.60 3.22 1.82
CA ILE A 67 4.85 3.15 1.02
C ILE A 67 5.37 1.72 0.92
N ALA A 68 5.23 0.95 2.00
CA ALA A 68 5.50 -0.47 1.96
C ALA A 68 4.50 -1.10 1.00
N GLY A 69 4.98 -1.93 0.07
CA GLY A 69 4.10 -2.75 -0.74
C GLY A 69 3.31 -3.65 0.19
N HIS A 70 2.06 -3.28 0.46
CA HIS A 70 1.05 -4.31 0.48
C HIS A 70 1.13 -4.91 -0.92
N GLN A 71 1.44 -6.21 -0.99
CA GLN A 71 1.35 -6.93 -2.25
C GLN A 71 0.01 -6.52 -2.85
N ARG A 72 0.13 -5.81 -3.97
CA ARG A 72 -1.01 -5.36 -4.75
C ARG A 72 -1.82 -6.64 -4.96
N ALA A 73 -3.13 -6.63 -4.67
CA ALA A 73 -3.99 -7.81 -4.76
C ALA A 73 -3.99 -8.49 -6.16
N THR A 74 -3.26 -7.91 -7.11
CA THR A 74 -2.80 -8.49 -8.38
C THR A 74 -1.98 -9.78 -8.26
N ASP A 75 -1.45 -10.15 -7.09
CA ASP A 75 -0.77 -11.45 -6.90
C ASP A 75 -1.74 -12.61 -6.59
N VAL A 76 -3.01 -12.35 -6.32
CA VAL A 76 -4.00 -13.43 -6.11
C VAL A 76 -4.38 -13.95 -7.49
N PRO A 77 -4.07 -15.22 -7.84
CA PRO A 77 -4.44 -15.77 -9.13
C PRO A 77 -5.94 -15.58 -9.37
N PRO A 78 -6.38 -15.17 -10.58
CA PRO A 78 -7.79 -14.87 -10.85
C PRO A 78 -8.75 -15.97 -10.38
N VAL A 79 -8.35 -17.23 -10.51
CA VAL A 79 -9.09 -18.39 -10.02
C VAL A 79 -9.36 -18.37 -8.50
N VAL A 80 -8.40 -17.91 -7.70
CA VAL A 80 -8.54 -17.81 -6.24
C VAL A 80 -9.47 -16.65 -5.89
N ARG A 81 -9.30 -15.51 -6.57
CA ARG A 81 -10.18 -14.34 -6.40
C ARG A 81 -11.62 -14.68 -6.74
N GLU A 82 -11.86 -15.34 -7.86
CA GLU A 82 -13.20 -15.76 -8.31
C GLU A 82 -13.83 -16.78 -7.36
N ALA A 83 -13.05 -17.74 -6.87
CA ALA A 83 -13.53 -18.71 -5.89
C ALA A 83 -14.00 -18.02 -4.60
N VAL A 84 -13.20 -17.09 -4.07
CA VAL A 84 -13.56 -16.30 -2.88
C VAL A 84 -14.84 -15.51 -3.13
N LEU A 85 -14.93 -14.77 -4.25
CA LEU A 85 -16.10 -13.96 -4.58
C LEU A 85 -17.37 -14.78 -4.77
N ARG A 86 -17.26 -16.03 -5.28
CA ARG A 86 -18.41 -16.93 -5.44
C ARG A 86 -18.95 -17.44 -4.11
N THR A 87 -18.06 -17.67 -3.14
CA THR A 87 -18.44 -18.23 -1.84
C THR A 87 -18.79 -17.15 -0.83
N TRP A 88 -18.28 -15.94 -0.99
CA TRP A 88 -18.43 -14.85 -0.05
C TRP A 88 -19.89 -14.40 0.15
N ASP A 89 -20.40 -14.46 1.37
CA ASP A 89 -21.77 -14.03 1.71
C ASP A 89 -21.89 -12.60 2.28
N GLY A 90 -20.75 -11.89 2.43
CA GLY A 90 -20.72 -10.53 2.97
C GLY A 90 -20.61 -10.44 4.49
N THR A 91 -20.69 -11.55 5.24
CA THR A 91 -20.69 -11.52 6.70
C THR A 91 -19.29 -11.62 7.31
N ALA A 92 -19.06 -10.91 8.41
CA ALA A 92 -17.78 -10.99 9.14
C ALA A 92 -17.46 -12.42 9.62
N GLU A 93 -18.49 -13.20 9.96
CA GLU A 93 -18.33 -14.59 10.38
C GLU A 93 -17.79 -15.46 9.24
N HIS A 94 -18.32 -15.32 8.03
CA HIS A 94 -17.77 -16.01 6.87
C HIS A 94 -16.33 -15.56 6.57
N ALA A 95 -16.00 -14.28 6.77
CA ALA A 95 -14.63 -13.78 6.52
C ALA A 95 -13.63 -14.52 7.38
N ASN A 96 -13.97 -14.65 8.65
CA ASN A 96 -13.13 -15.34 9.61
C ASN A 96 -12.98 -16.82 9.27
N ARG A 97 -14.07 -17.51 8.93
CA ARG A 97 -14.03 -18.93 8.53
C ARG A 97 -13.17 -19.16 7.27
N LEU A 98 -13.34 -18.31 6.25
CA LEU A 98 -12.57 -18.38 5.01
C LEU A 98 -11.08 -18.10 5.25
N ALA A 99 -10.77 -17.08 6.05
CA ALA A 99 -9.39 -16.76 6.43
C ALA A 99 -8.72 -17.89 7.22
N SER A 100 -9.44 -18.52 8.15
CA SER A 100 -8.94 -19.69 8.90
C SER A 100 -8.65 -20.86 7.97
N ALA A 101 -9.54 -21.17 7.03
CA ALA A 101 -9.33 -22.26 6.06
C ALA A 101 -8.11 -22.01 5.17
N ILE A 102 -7.96 -20.79 4.63
CA ILE A 102 -6.80 -20.41 3.80
C ILE A 102 -5.50 -20.53 4.61
N THR A 103 -5.50 -20.10 5.87
CA THR A 103 -4.34 -20.19 6.76
C THR A 103 -3.93 -21.64 7.02
N ALA A 104 -4.89 -22.50 7.35
CA ALA A 104 -4.66 -23.92 7.60
C ALA A 104 -4.09 -24.64 6.36
N VAL A 105 -4.63 -24.37 5.18
CA VAL A 105 -4.10 -24.93 3.91
C VAL A 105 -2.66 -24.45 3.67
N GLY A 106 -2.37 -23.16 3.92
CA GLY A 106 -1.03 -22.61 3.81
C GLY A 106 -0.02 -23.22 4.79
N GLU A 107 -0.45 -23.65 5.97
CA GLU A 107 0.38 -24.39 6.94
C GLU A 107 0.66 -25.81 6.47
N LEU A 108 -0.35 -26.54 5.99
CA LEU A 108 -0.19 -27.90 5.46
C LEU A 108 0.79 -27.93 4.28
N ILE A 109 0.69 -26.96 3.36
CA ILE A 109 1.62 -26.86 2.22
C ILE A 109 3.05 -26.59 2.71
N ARG A 110 3.24 -25.67 3.67
CA ARG A 110 4.57 -25.38 4.24
C ARG A 110 5.18 -26.61 4.92
N GLN A 111 4.38 -27.37 5.67
CA GLN A 111 4.82 -28.63 6.28
C GLN A 111 5.24 -29.65 5.22
N ALA A 112 4.42 -29.84 4.18
CA ALA A 112 4.71 -30.77 3.09
C ALA A 112 5.98 -30.42 2.30
N VAL A 113 6.28 -29.12 2.15
CA VAL A 113 7.50 -28.63 1.48
C VAL A 113 8.72 -28.73 2.39
N SER A 114 8.57 -28.53 3.70
CA SER A 114 9.68 -28.58 4.67
C SER A 114 10.07 -29.99 5.11
N SER A 115 9.22 -31.00 4.83
CA SER A 115 9.51 -32.43 5.07
C SER A 115 10.21 -33.13 3.90
N LYS A 116 10.64 -32.38 2.88
CA LYS A 116 11.49 -32.84 1.76
C LYS A 116 12.90 -32.30 1.92
#